data_AF-E3NCU1-F1
#
_entry.id   AF-E3NCU1-F1
#
_cell.length_a   1.000
_cell.length_b   1.000
_cell.length_c   1.000
_cell.angle_alpha   90.00
_cell.angle_beta   90.00
_cell.angle_gamma   90.00
#
_symmetry.space_group_name_H-M   'P 1'
#
loop_
_entity.id
_entity.type
_entity.pdbx_description
1 polymer ?
#
loop_
_entity_poly.entity_id
_entity_poly.type
_entity_poly.pdbx_seq_one_letter_code
_entity_poly.pdbx_strand_id
1 'polypeptide(L)'
;MNKMIALKIYASGWPSHVSTDEEKEKFVDDYRKQGIILDNWDLFQESPGRRLLSKLLIYSLWGKMAQRVYMPNTSFFHDPAQIWTMFHDTSNIMENV
;
A
#
# COMPACT_ATOMS: atom_id res chain seq x y z
N MET A 1 -4.94 -5.00 -4.15
CA MET A 1 -5.42 -3.60 -4.03
C MET A 1 -6.83 -3.54 -3.41
N ASN A 2 -7.83 -4.17 -4.02
CA ASN A 2 -9.25 -3.99 -3.65
C ASN A 2 -9.57 -4.33 -2.18
N LYS A 3 -8.90 -5.32 -1.59
CA LYS A 3 -9.03 -5.65 -0.16
C LYS A 3 -8.60 -4.51 0.77
N MET A 4 -7.53 -3.78 0.44
CA MET A 4 -7.05 -2.65 1.25
C MET A 4 -7.99 -1.44 1.13
N ILE A 5 -8.58 -1.25 -0.05
CA ILE A 5 -9.60 -0.23 -0.29
C ILE A 5 -10.87 -0.56 0.51
N ALA A 6 -11.31 -1.82 0.51
CA ALA A 6 -12.41 -2.26 1.36
C ALA A 6 -12.13 -2.01 2.86
N LEU A 7 -10.95 -2.35 3.36
CA LEU A 7 -10.53 -2.08 4.75
C LEU A 7 -10.54 -0.59 5.10
N LYS A 8 -10.13 0.28 4.16
CA LYS A 8 -10.21 1.73 4.32
C LYS A 8 -11.66 2.20 4.43
N ILE A 9 -12.56 1.65 3.60
CA ILE A 9 -13.98 2.00 3.60
C ILE A 9 -14.60 1.57 4.93
N TYR A 10 -14.39 0.33 5.36
CA TYR A 10 -14.82 -0.18 6.66
C TYR A 10 -14.34 0.69 7.84
N ALA A 11 -13.05 1.04 7.84
CA ALA A 11 -12.46 1.85 8.91
C ALA A 11 -12.91 3.33 8.90
N SER A 12 -13.54 3.79 7.81
CA SER A 12 -14.11 5.14 7.71
C SER A 12 -15.53 5.22 8.28
N GLY A 13 -16.16 4.08 8.58
CA GLY A 13 -17.55 4.03 9.03
C GLY A 13 -18.56 4.44 7.95
N TRP A 14 -19.82 4.55 8.36
CA TRP A 14 -20.90 5.02 7.48
C TRP A 14 -20.83 6.55 7.33
N PRO A 15 -20.94 7.09 6.11
CA PRO A 15 -21.00 8.54 5.91
C PRO A 15 -22.31 9.11 6.47
N SER A 16 -22.29 10.36 6.92
CA SER A 16 -23.44 11.04 7.56
C SER A 16 -24.71 11.13 6.68
N HIS A 17 -24.57 10.89 5.38
CA HIS A 17 -25.66 10.91 4.40
C HIS A 17 -26.28 9.54 4.14
N VAL A 18 -25.79 8.48 4.80
CA VAL A 18 -26.28 7.11 4.65
C VAL A 18 -26.72 6.61 6.02
N SER A 19 -28.02 6.75 6.30
CA SER A 19 -28.62 6.29 7.56
C SER A 19 -29.63 5.17 7.34
N THR A 20 -30.34 5.19 6.22
CA THR A 20 -31.35 4.18 5.88
C THR A 20 -30.71 2.92 5.31
N ASP A 21 -31.27 1.74 5.60
CA ASP A 21 -30.73 0.48 5.11
C ASP A 21 -30.74 0.37 3.58
N GLU A 22 -31.70 1.00 2.90
CA GLU A 22 -31.73 1.11 1.43
C GLU A 22 -30.54 1.91 0.87
N GLU A 23 -30.09 2.95 1.58
CA GLU A 23 -28.95 3.76 1.18
C GLU A 23 -27.64 3.01 1.40
N LYS A 24 -27.55 2.20 2.47
CA LYS A 24 -26.40 1.33 2.73
C LYS A 24 -26.26 0.27 1.64
N GLU A 25 -27.37 -0.32 1.21
CA GLU A 25 -27.38 -1.32 0.16
C GLU A 25 -26.98 -0.72 -1.20
N LYS A 26 -27.50 0.47 -1.56
CA LYS A 26 -27.05 1.21 -2.74
C LYS A 26 -25.56 1.54 -2.69
N PHE A 27 -25.07 1.97 -1.54
CA PHE A 27 -23.65 2.27 -1.34
C PHE A 27 -22.78 1.02 -1.57
N VAL A 28 -23.16 -0.13 -0.97
CA VAL A 28 -22.45 -1.40 -1.18
C VAL A 28 -22.50 -1.84 -2.64
N ASP A 29 -23.65 -1.71 -3.32
CA ASP A 29 -23.81 -2.09 -4.72
C ASP A 29 -22.93 -1.24 -5.66
N ASP A 30 -22.82 0.06 -5.41
CA ASP A 30 -21.97 0.95 -6.21
C ASP A 30 -20.47 0.62 -6.07
N TYR A 31 -20.03 0.21 -4.88
CA TYR A 31 -18.67 -0.32 -4.70
C TYR A 31 -18.49 -1.72 -5.28
N ARG A 32 -19.54 -2.54 -5.27
CA ARG A 32 -19.53 -3.87 -5.88
C ARG A 32 -19.34 -3.80 -7.39
N LYS A 33 -19.97 -2.82 -8.07
CA LYS A 33 -19.75 -2.51 -9.50
C LYS A 33 -18.28 -2.18 -9.81
N GLN A 34 -17.58 -1.57 -8.87
CA GLN A 34 -16.15 -1.25 -8.97
C GLN A 34 -15.23 -2.44 -8.64
N GLY A 35 -15.79 -3.62 -8.32
CA GLY A 35 -15.04 -4.81 -7.93
C GLY A 35 -14.53 -4.78 -6.50
N ILE A 36 -15.11 -3.92 -5.64
CA ILE A 36 -14.81 -3.84 -4.21
C ILE A 36 -15.96 -4.51 -3.45
N ILE A 37 -15.68 -5.66 -2.86
CA ILE A 37 -16.66 -6.46 -2.15
C ILE A 37 -16.73 -5.98 -0.69
N LEU A 38 -17.93 -5.58 -0.26
CA LEU A 38 -18.22 -5.06 1.08
C LEU A 38 -19.33 -5.90 1.74
N ASP A 39 -19.07 -7.18 2.04
CA ASP A 39 -20.12 -8.12 2.47
C ASP A 39 -20.47 -8.02 3.98
N ASN A 40 -19.54 -7.57 4.82
CA ASN A 40 -19.74 -7.54 6.28
C ASN A 40 -20.12 -6.15 6.79
N TRP A 41 -21.38 -5.97 7.20
CA TRP A 41 -21.87 -4.71 7.75
C TRP A 41 -21.30 -4.40 9.14
N ASP A 42 -20.96 -5.43 9.93
CA ASP A 42 -20.37 -5.28 11.27
C ASP A 42 -18.96 -4.69 11.27
N LEU A 43 -18.25 -4.74 10.14
CA LEU A 43 -16.89 -4.21 10.03
C LEU A 43 -16.86 -2.69 9.83
N PHE A 44 -18.01 -2.05 9.59
CA PHE A 44 -18.14 -0.60 9.49
C PHE A 44 -18.02 0.04 10.87
N GLN A 45 -16.78 0.21 11.32
CA GLN A 45 -16.45 0.89 12.57
C GLN A 45 -15.41 1.97 12.31
N GLU A 46 -15.76 3.20 12.68
CA GLU A 46 -14.82 4.31 12.60
C GLU A 46 -13.61 4.01 13.49
N SER A 47 -12.46 3.83 12.86
CA SER A 47 -11.22 3.46 13.54
C SER A 47 -10.05 4.19 12.89
N PRO A 48 -9.53 5.26 13.51
CA PRO A 48 -8.50 6.09 12.91
C PRO A 48 -7.22 5.30 12.62
N GLY A 49 -6.85 4.34 13.48
CA GLY A 49 -5.67 3.49 13.29
C GLY A 49 -5.77 2.56 12.08
N ARG A 50 -6.90 1.84 11.92
CA ARG A 50 -7.12 0.95 10.76
C ARG A 50 -7.22 1.74 9.47
N ARG A 51 -7.81 2.95 9.51
CA ARG A 51 -7.87 3.86 8.37
C ARG A 51 -6.49 4.34 7.96
N LEU A 52 -5.63 4.69 8.92
CA LEU A 52 -4.25 5.09 8.68
C LEU A 52 -3.45 3.96 8.03
N LEU A 53 -3.49 2.75 8.60
CA LEU A 53 -2.80 1.58 8.05
C LEU A 53 -3.27 1.26 6.63
N SER A 54 -4.59 1.24 6.41
CA SER A 54 -5.15 0.95 5.10
C SER A 54 -4.77 2.01 4.06
N LYS A 55 -4.77 3.30 4.44
CA LYS A 55 -4.27 4.39 3.58
C LYS A 55 -2.78 4.23 3.29
N LEU A 56 -1.96 4.00 4.32
CA LEU A 56 -0.52 3.84 4.19
C LEU A 56 -0.19 2.72 3.20
N LEU A 57 -0.85 1.57 3.31
CA LEU A 57 -0.65 0.44 2.42
C LEU A 57 -1.00 0.77 0.96
N ILE A 58 -2.09 1.51 0.72
CA ILE A 58 -2.49 1.91 -0.64
C ILE A 58 -1.45 2.86 -1.25
N TYR A 59 -0.99 3.86 -0.49
CA TYR A 59 0.00 4.83 -0.98
C TYR A 59 1.38 4.20 -1.16
N SER A 60 1.84 3.38 -0.20
CA SER A 60 3.16 2.73 -0.26
C SER A 60 3.22 1.67 -1.35
N LEU A 61 2.12 0.95 -1.60
CA LEU A 61 2.06 -0.04 -2.67
C LEU A 61 2.21 0.62 -4.04
N TRP A 62 1.50 1.73 -4.28
CA TRP A 62 1.66 2.49 -5.52
C TRP A 62 3.10 3.00 -5.70
N GLY A 63 3.71 3.51 -4.62
CA GLY A 63 5.12 3.93 -4.64
C GLY A 63 6.08 2.78 -4.93
N LYS A 64 5.84 1.59 -4.38
CA LYS A 64 6.67 0.40 -4.61
C LYS A 64 6.55 -0.12 -6.04
N MET A 65 5.35 -0.08 -6.63
CA MET A 65 5.14 -0.49 -8.02
C MET A 65 5.76 0.49 -9.03
N ALA A 66 5.85 1.78 -8.66
CA ALA A 66 6.53 2.80 -9.46
C ALA A 66 8.02 2.95 -9.13
N GLN A 67 8.58 2.05 -8.31
CA GLN A 67 9.98 2.14 -7.92
C GLN A 67 10.90 1.96 -9.13
N ARG A 68 11.88 2.86 -9.27
CA ARG A 68 12.91 2.78 -10.31
C ARG A 68 13.66 1.45 -10.22
N VAL A 69 13.78 0.75 -11.35
CA VAL A 69 14.44 -0.57 -11.45
C VAL A 69 15.91 -0.50 -11.07
N TYR A 70 16.60 0.56 -11.50
CA TYR A 70 18.01 0.81 -11.17
C TYR A 70 18.10 1.92 -10.15
N MET A 71 18.21 1.53 -8.87
CA MET A 71 18.47 2.45 -7.78
C MET A 71 19.90 2.22 -7.28
N PRO A 72 20.74 3.27 -7.19
CA PRO A 72 22.07 3.12 -6.62
C PRO A 72 21.93 2.72 -5.15
N ASN A 73 22.58 1.63 -4.76
CA ASN A 73 22.62 1.16 -3.39
C ASN A 73 23.96 1.57 -2.77
N THR A 74 23.91 2.22 -1.61
CA THR A 74 25.11 2.55 -0.83
C THR A 74 25.27 1.54 0.29
N SER A 75 26.38 0.80 0.29
CA SER A 75 26.76 -0.14 1.34
C SER A 75 28.00 0.35 2.07
N PHE A 76 28.01 0.24 3.40
CA PHE A 76 29.16 0.56 4.23
C PHE A 76 29.99 -0.70 4.48
N PHE A 77 31.29 -0.62 4.24
CA PHE A 77 32.22 -1.73 4.43
C PHE A 77 33.17 -1.47 5.60
N HIS A 78 33.43 -2.50 6.39
CA HIS A 78 34.40 -2.45 7.49
C HIS A 78 35.67 -3.27 7.21
N ASP A 79 35.63 -4.16 6.22
CA ASP A 79 36.73 -5.06 5.85
C ASP A 79 37.22 -4.76 4.42
N PRO A 80 38.52 -4.49 4.22
CA PRO A 80 39.11 -4.28 2.89
C PRO A 80 38.84 -5.39 1.88
N ALA A 81 38.70 -6.65 2.32
CA ALA A 81 38.45 -7.78 1.41
C ALA A 81 37.09 -7.68 0.68
N GLN A 82 36.09 -7.07 1.30
CA GLN A 82 34.76 -6.88 0.73
C GLN A 82 34.77 -5.83 -0.39
N ILE A 83 35.57 -4.78 -0.22
CA ILE A 83 35.79 -3.75 -1.25
C ILE A 83 36.47 -4.36 -2.47
N TRP A 84 37.52 -5.18 -2.25
CA TRP A 84 38.24 -5.84 -3.33
C TRP A 84 37.31 -6.73 -4.17
N THR A 85 36.45 -7.50 -3.51
CA THR A 85 35.48 -8.38 -4.18
C THR A 85 34.46 -7.58 -4.99
N MET A 86 33.93 -6.49 -4.44
CA MET A 86 32.96 -5.64 -5.13
C MET A 86 33.56 -4.90 -6.34
N PHE A 87 34.83 -4.47 -6.25
CA PHE A 87 35.52 -3.78 -7.34
C PHE A 87 35.85 -4.69 -8.52
N HIS A 88 36.10 -5.98 -8.27
CA HIS A 88 36.41 -6.97 -9.31
C HIS A 88 35.17 -7.63 -9.90
N ASP A 89 34.00 -7.41 -9.31
CA ASP A 89 32.74 -7.91 -9.84
C ASP A 89 32.29 -7.09 -11.05
N THR A 90 32.49 -7.65 -12.25
CA THR A 90 32.18 -7.00 -13.54
C THR A 90 30.67 -6.86 -13.81
N SER A 91 29.81 -7.42 -12.93
CA SER A 91 28.36 -7.29 -13.04
C SER A 91 27.81 -6.00 -12.45
N ASN A 92 28.59 -5.28 -11.63
CA ASN A 92 28.17 -4.05 -10.97
C ASN A 92 28.75 -2.81 -11.67
N ILE A 93 27.88 -1.91 -12.14
CA ILE A 93 28.28 -0.62 -12.72
C ILE A 93 28.43 0.37 -11.57
N MET A 94 29.68 0.72 -11.23
CA MET A 94 30.00 1.73 -10.22
C MET A 94 29.99 3.12 -10.89
N GLU A 95 28.99 3.96 -10.59
CA GLU A 95 28.97 5.36 -11.06
C GLU A 95 29.78 6.25 -10.10
N ASN A 96 30.80 6.92 -10.67
CA ASN A 96 31.79 7.81 -10.04
C ASN A 96 32.68 7.17 -8.96
N VAL A 97 33.91 6.84 -9.39
CA VAL A 97 35.12 6.84 -8.54
C VAL A 97 35.87 8.14 -8.81
#